data_AF-A0A928M4Q7-F1
#
_entry.id   AF-A0A928M4Q7-F1
#
_cell.length_a   1.000
_cell.length_b   1.000
_cell.length_c   1.000
_cell.angle_alpha   90.00
_cell.angle_beta   90.00
_cell.angle_gamma   90.00
#
_symmetry.space_group_name_H-M   'P 1'
#
loop_
_entity.id
_entity.type
_entity.pdbx_description
1 polymer ?
#
loop_
_entity_poly.entity_id
_entity_poly.type
_entity_poly.pdbx_seq_one_letter_code
_entity_poly.pdbx_strand_id
1 'polypeptide(L)' 'MIYHSHKTEDTEKLGEALSRVLRAGDVIAMTGDLGAGKTAFVRGLARGLGIRARVTSPTYTVVNEYEGTLP' A
#
# COMPACT_ATOMS: atom_id res chain seq x y z
N MET A 1 -10.10 -14.53 -0.10
CA MET A 1 -10.35 -13.74 -1.32
C MET A 1 -9.06 -13.75 -2.14
N ILE A 2 -9.14 -13.99 -3.46
CA ILE A 2 -7.97 -14.02 -4.36
C ILE A 2 -8.24 -13.03 -5.49
N TYR A 3 -7.26 -12.19 -5.80
CA TYR A 3 -7.29 -11.23 -6.91
C TYR A 3 -6.14 -11.49 -7.86
N HIS A 4 -6.38 -11.29 -9.16
CA HIS A 4 -5.35 -11.33 -10.19
C HIS A 4 -5.18 -9.91 -10.76
N SER A 5 -3.95 -9.40 -10.76
CA SER A 5 -3.58 -8.11 -11.36
C SER A 5 -2.63 -8.34 -12.53
N HIS A 6 -2.83 -7.62 -13.64
CA HIS A 6 -2.01 -7.79 -14.85
C HIS A 6 -1.06 -6.62 -15.11
N LYS A 7 -1.20 -5.53 -14.35
CA LYS A 7 -0.35 -4.34 -14.41
C LYS A 7 -0.32 -3.62 -13.06
N THR A 8 0.68 -2.74 -12.91
CA THR A 8 0.92 -1.96 -11.69
C THR A 8 -0.31 -1.19 -11.23
N GLU A 9 -1.07 -0.60 -12.15
CA GLU A 9 -2.26 0.20 -11.85
C GLU A 9 -3.38 -0.64 -11.22
N ASP A 10 -3.46 -1.93 -11.55
CA ASP A 10 -4.45 -2.84 -10.96
C ASP A 10 -4.08 -3.12 -9.49
N THR A 11 -2.79 -3.36 -9.21
CA THR A 11 -2.28 -3.55 -7.85
C THR A 11 -2.49 -2.30 -6.99
N GLU A 12 -2.29 -1.11 -7.56
CA GLU A 12 -2.57 0.16 -6.88
C GLU A 12 -4.06 0.34 -6.59
N LYS A 13 -4.95 0.01 -7.53
CA LYS A 13 -6.40 0.06 -7.30
C LYS A 13 -6.83 -0.89 -6.18
N LEU A 14 -6.21 -2.07 -6.07
CA LEU A 14 -6.48 -3.00 -4.97
C LEU A 14 -6.07 -2.42 -3.62
N GLY A 15 -4.88 -1.81 -3.53
CA GLY A 15 -4.44 -1.12 -2.31
C GLY A 15 -5.39 0.02 -1.92
N GLU A 16 -5.81 0.83 -2.90
CA GLU A 16 -6.78 1.91 -2.65
C GLU A 16 -8.13 1.37 -2.16
N ALA A 17 -8.63 0.29 -2.76
CA ALA A 17 -9.87 -0.32 -2.32
C ALA A 17 -9.79 -0.85 -0.88
N LEU A 18 -8.66 -1.47 -0.50
CA LEU A 18 -8.44 -1.97 0.85
C LEU A 18 -8.43 -0.83 1.88
N SER A 19 -7.86 0.34 1.55
CA SER A 19 -7.80 1.48 2.48
C SER A 19 -9.16 1.88 3.06
N ARG A 20 -10.24 1.69 2.30
CA ARG A 20 -11.61 2.13 2.66
C ARG A 20 -12.26 1.28 3.75
N VAL A 21 -11.67 0.14 4.08
CA VAL A 21 -12.20 -0.80 5.08
C VAL A 21 -11.25 -1.01 6.26
N LEU A 22 -10.09 -0.34 6.25
CA LEU A 22 -9.15 -0.38 7.37
C LEU A 22 -9.70 0.41 8.55
N ARG A 23 -9.12 0.13 9.71
CA ARG A 23 -9.38 0.83 10.96
C ARG A 23 -8.06 1.17 11.64
N ALA A 24 -8.07 2.20 12.48
CA ALA A 24 -6.93 2.51 13.34
C ALA A 24 -6.47 1.26 14.13
N GLY A 25 -5.18 0.94 14.04
CA GLY A 25 -4.56 -0.22 14.70
C GLY A 25 -4.41 -1.47 13.82
N ASP A 26 -4.97 -1.48 12.60
CA ASP A 26 -4.78 -2.59 11.67
C ASP A 26 -3.32 -2.75 11.24
N VAL A 27 -2.86 -4.00 11.14
CA VAL A 27 -1.52 -4.36 10.67
C VAL A 27 -1.64 -5.24 9.43
N ILE A 28 -1.03 -4.79 8.33
CA ILE A 28 -0.97 -5.54 7.07
C ILE A 28 0.46 -6.04 6.86
N ALA A 29 0.64 -7.36 6.88
CA ALA A 29 1.89 -7.99 6.49
C ALA A 29 1.90 -8.30 4.99
N MET A 30 2.96 -7.88 4.30
CA MET A 30 3.15 -8.13 2.86
C MET A 30 4.31 -9.10 2.64
N THR A 31 4.07 -10.18 1.89
CA THR A 31 5.07 -11.17 1.52
C THR A 31 5.16 -11.32 0.00
N GLY A 32 6.35 -11.68 -0.48
CA GLY A 32 6.64 -11.87 -1.90
C GLY A 32 8.04 -11.39 -2.25
N ASP A 33 8.51 -11.78 -3.43
CA ASP A 33 9.89 -11.53 -3.88
C ASP A 33 10.16 -10.07 -4.25
N LEU A 34 11.42 -9.77 -4.55
CA LEU A 34 11.81 -8.50 -5.14
C LEU A 34 11.05 -8.30 -6.47
N GLY A 35 10.43 -7.13 -6.65
CA GLY A 35 9.64 -6.85 -7.83
C GLY A 35 8.21 -7.41 -7.82
N ALA A 36 7.78 -8.14 -6.78
CA ALA A 36 6.42 -8.70 -6.66
C ALA A 36 5.28 -7.66 -6.55
N GLY A 37 5.56 -6.36 -6.66
CA GLY A 37 4.54 -5.30 -6.62
C GLY A 37 4.17 -4.79 -5.22
N LYS A 38 4.90 -5.17 -4.16
CA LYS A 38 4.62 -4.73 -2.78
C LYS A 38 4.53 -3.20 -2.65
N THR A 39 5.51 -2.47 -3.17
CA THR A 39 5.52 -1.00 -3.13
C THR A 39 4.40 -0.38 -3.97
N ALA A 40 3.99 -1.03 -5.07
CA ALA A 40 2.85 -0.56 -5.86
C ALA A 40 1.55 -0.66 -5.06
N PHE A 41 1.35 -1.77 -4.36
CA PHE A 41 0.21 -1.94 -3.47
C PHE A 41 0.17 -0.84 -2.38
N VAL A 42 1.29 -0.61 -1.69
CA VAL A 42 1.37 0.42 -0.64
C VAL A 42 1.13 1.83 -1.20
N ARG A 43 1.58 2.16 -2.43
CA ARG A 43 1.23 3.42 -3.10
C ARG A 43 -0.27 3.60 -3.25
N GLY A 44 -0.96 2.56 -3.72
CA GLY A 44 -2.40 2.54 -3.85
C GLY A 44 -3.12 2.75 -2.51
N LEU A 45 -2.67 2.02 -1.49
CA LEU A 45 -3.18 2.14 -0.12
C LEU A 45 -3.01 3.56 0.42
N ALA A 46 -1.81 4.13 0.29
CA ALA A 46 -1.50 5.48 0.74
C ALA A 46 -2.39 6.52 0.05
N ARG A 47 -2.60 6.40 -1.28
CA ARG A 47 -3.52 7.26 -2.03
C ARG A 47 -4.94 7.21 -1.45
N GLY A 48 -5.44 6.03 -1.12
CA GLY A 48 -6.76 5.84 -0.52
C GLY A 48 -6.90 6.43 0.88
N LEU A 49 -5.82 6.48 1.65
CA LEU A 49 -5.72 7.16 2.95
C LEU A 49 -5.46 8.68 2.84
N GLY A 50 -5.49 9.25 1.63
CA GLY A 50 -5.27 10.68 1.40
C GLY A 50 -3.80 11.12 1.49
N ILE A 51 -2.84 10.20 1.58
CA ILE A 51 -1.42 10.49 1.63
C ILE A 51 -0.95 10.88 0.23
N ARG A 52 -0.46 12.13 0.08
CA ARG A 52 0.08 12.66 -1.18
C ARG A 52 1.59 12.53 -1.33
N ALA A 53 2.27 12.13 -0.26
CA ALA A 53 3.72 11.94 -0.25
C ALA A 53 4.14 10.80 -1.20
N ARG A 54 5.36 10.90 -1.73
CA ARG A 54 5.93 9.83 -2.55
C ARG A 54 6.25 8.61 -1.68
N VAL A 55 5.53 7.52 -1.89
CA VAL A 55 5.83 6.23 -1.24
C VAL A 55 7.03 5.57 -1.94
N THR A 56 8.02 5.19 -1.15
CA THR A 56 9.24 4.51 -1.59
C THR A 56 9.49 3.26 -0.75
N SER A 57 10.31 2.33 -1.25
CA SER A 57 10.73 1.16 -0.47
C SER A 57 11.64 1.61 0.67
N PRO A 58 11.35 1.23 1.94
CA PRO A 58 12.20 1.57 3.08
C PRO A 58 13.42 0.64 3.19
N THR A 59 14.07 0.32 2.06
CA THR A 59 15.16 -0.67 2.00
C THR A 59 16.34 -0.30 2.93
N TYR A 60 16.58 1.00 3.11
CA TYR A 60 17.64 1.51 3.99
C TYR A 60 17.11 2.26 5.22
N THR A 61 15.87 2.78 5.15
CA THR A 61 15.26 3.53 6.25
C THR A 61 14.63 2.64 7.30
N VAL A 62 14.42 1.34 6.99
CA VAL A 62 13.71 0.34 7.81
C VAL A 62 12.22 0.65 7.97
N VAL A 63 11.86 1.91 8.25
CA VAL A 63 10.51 2.41 8.39
C VAL A 63 10.36 3.74 7.64
N ASN A 64 9.23 3.91 6.96
CA ASN A 64 8.78 5.21 6.48
C ASN A 64 7.43 5.51 7.15
N GLU A 65 7.32 6.68 7.77
CA GLU A 65 6.07 7.17 8.34
C GLU A 65 5.43 8.19 7.39
N TYR A 66 4.12 8.11 7.25
CA TYR A 66 3.34 8.97 6.38
C TYR A 66 2.13 9.49 7.14
N GLU A 67 1.99 10.81 7.21
CA GLU A 67 0.80 11.44 7.77
C GLU A 67 -0.32 11.47 6.72
N GLY A 68 -1.49 10.96 7.11
CA GLY A 68 -2.67 10.84 6.27
C GLY A 68 -3.95 10.90 7.09
N THR A 69 -5.08 10.71 6.42
CA THR A 69 -6.37 10.61 7.12
C THR A 69 -6.43 9.26 7.82
N LEU A 70 -6.56 9.27 9.14
CA LEU A 70 -6.79 8.04 9.90
C LEU A 70 -8.14 7.44 9.47
N PRO A 71 -8.19 6.15 9.11
CA PRO A 71 -9.42 5.46 8.78
C PRO A 71 -10.26 5.16 10.03
#